data_AF-A0A914YGJ9-F1
#
_entry.id   AF-A0A914YGJ9-F1
#
_cell.length_a   1.000
_cell.length_b   1.000
_cell.length_c   1.000
_cell.angle_alpha   90.00
_cell.angle_beta   90.00
_cell.angle_gamma   90.00
#
_symmetry.space_group_name_H-M   'P 1'
#
loop_
_entity.id
_entity.type
_entity.pdbx_description
1 polymer ?
#
loop_
_entity_poly.entity_id
_entity_poly.type
_entity_poly.pdbx_seq_one_letter_code
_entity_poly.pdbx_strand_id
1 'polypeptide(L)'
;MAGGGVVTLPIAMLAAGETAGTIGIIIIAISFCYTAHLLGENWNTMCRKWPVYRDHCRKPYPEMAYRSMGRGARYFTSLVLNLMLYGVAMVYLSLSAKIMNDIVTGVFNVHIGTCLMIPILALLLFPVTLLKSPADFQWAVVTAMVTTTLSVILIFYGTATDKESCEKEVSYPPFSSTSFLLSLGTFMFGFGGHGVFPTIQHDMKEPRYFTRSSILAFTSKY
;
A
#
# COMPACT_ATOMS: atom_id res chain seq x y z
N MET A 1 3.49 -3.53 0.13
CA MET A 1 2.25 -3.83 -0.61
C MET A 1 1.20 -4.43 0.31
N ALA A 2 1.56 -5.38 1.17
CA ALA A 2 0.67 -5.80 2.25
C ALA A 2 0.49 -4.68 3.30
N GLY A 3 -0.76 -4.44 3.74
CA GLY A 3 -1.14 -3.35 4.64
C GLY A 3 -2.67 -3.19 4.71
N GLY A 4 -3.15 -2.00 5.02
CA GLY A 4 -4.59 -1.72 5.21
C GLY A 4 -5.48 -1.99 3.99
N GLY A 5 -4.91 -2.00 2.78
CA GLY A 5 -5.62 -2.43 1.57
C GLY A 5 -6.12 -3.87 1.65
N VAL A 6 -5.39 -4.79 2.32
CA VAL A 6 -5.77 -6.20 2.44
C VAL A 6 -7.11 -6.37 3.15
N VAL A 7 -7.42 -5.49 4.11
CA VAL A 7 -8.66 -5.52 4.88
C VAL A 7 -9.87 -5.05 4.06
N THR A 8 -9.66 -4.17 3.08
CA THR A 8 -10.74 -3.62 2.24
C THR A 8 -10.94 -4.35 0.92
N LEU A 9 -9.97 -5.18 0.50
CA LEU A 9 -10.04 -5.97 -0.73
C LEU A 9 -11.28 -6.89 -0.82
N PRO A 10 -11.71 -7.62 0.23
CA PRO A 10 -12.89 -8.49 0.13
C PRO A 10 -14.18 -7.73 -0.18
N ILE A 11 -14.36 -6.57 0.44
CA ILE A 11 -15.54 -5.70 0.22
C ILE A 11 -15.52 -5.14 -1.21
N ALA A 12 -14.35 -4.73 -1.69
CA ALA A 12 -14.19 -4.28 -3.07
C ALA A 12 -14.41 -5.42 -4.09
N MET A 13 -13.99 -6.64 -3.77
CA MET A 13 -14.25 -7.80 -4.62
C MET A 13 -15.76 -8.09 -4.73
N LEU A 14 -16.47 -8.05 -3.61
CA LEU A 14 -17.92 -8.25 -3.59
C LEU A 14 -18.65 -7.15 -4.39
N ALA A 15 -18.24 -5.89 -4.24
CA ALA A 15 -18.83 -4.76 -4.95
C ALA A 15 -18.51 -4.74 -6.46
N ALA A 16 -17.33 -5.22 -6.86
CA ALA A 16 -16.95 -5.37 -8.25
C ALA A 16 -17.68 -6.52 -8.97
N GLY A 17 -18.21 -7.48 -8.21
CA GLY A 17 -18.65 -8.77 -8.71
C GLY A 17 -17.46 -9.74 -8.86
N GLU A 18 -17.72 -11.02 -8.64
CA GLU A 18 -16.68 -12.07 -8.56
C GLU A 18 -15.79 -12.12 -9.82
N THR A 19 -16.40 -12.22 -11.00
CA THR A 19 -15.69 -12.40 -12.27
C THR A 19 -14.96 -11.14 -12.69
N ALA A 20 -15.65 -9.99 -12.71
CA ALA A 20 -15.06 -8.71 -13.09
C ALA A 20 -13.98 -8.26 -12.09
N GLY A 21 -14.20 -8.44 -10.79
CA GLY A 21 -13.22 -8.15 -9.75
C GLY A 21 -11.96 -9.00 -9.88
N THR A 22 -12.10 -10.31 -10.10
CA THR A 22 -10.96 -11.22 -10.29
C THR A 22 -10.13 -10.83 -11.51
N ILE A 23 -10.77 -10.58 -12.66
CA ILE A 23 -10.09 -10.13 -13.87
C ILE A 23 -9.39 -8.79 -13.63
N GLY A 24 -10.07 -7.85 -12.96
CA GLY A 24 -9.53 -6.54 -12.63
C GLY A 24 -8.26 -6.60 -11.78
N ILE A 25 -8.26 -7.41 -10.72
CA ILE A 25 -7.09 -7.60 -9.86
C ILE A 25 -5.91 -8.21 -10.65
N ILE A 26 -6.16 -9.22 -11.49
CA ILE A 26 -5.11 -9.85 -12.30
C ILE A 26 -4.47 -8.83 -13.25
N ILE A 27 -5.28 -8.02 -13.96
CA ILE A 27 -4.79 -7.00 -14.88
C ILE A 27 -3.96 -5.95 -14.14
N ILE A 28 -4.43 -5.49 -12.98
CA ILE A 28 -3.72 -4.50 -12.16
C ILE A 28 -2.39 -5.10 -11.67
N ALA A 29 -2.39 -6.32 -11.16
CA ALA A 29 -1.18 -6.98 -10.66
C ALA A 29 -0.11 -7.12 -11.76
N ILE A 30 -0.50 -7.55 -12.97
CA ILE A 30 0.42 -7.67 -14.11
C ILE A 30 0.95 -6.29 -14.51
N SER A 31 0.05 -5.31 -14.65
CA SER A 31 0.41 -3.94 -15.05
C SER A 31 1.33 -3.27 -14.03
N PHE A 32 1.08 -3.49 -12.74
CA PHE A 32 1.86 -2.93 -11.63
C PHE A 32 3.22 -3.61 -11.50
N CYS A 33 3.29 -4.93 -11.71
CA CYS A 33 4.55 -5.66 -11.78
C CYS A 33 5.42 -5.18 -12.96
N TYR A 34 4.82 -5.03 -14.14
CA TYR A 34 5.52 -4.52 -15.32
C TYR A 34 6.07 -3.10 -15.12
N THR A 35 5.25 -2.19 -14.60
CA THR A 35 5.68 -0.81 -14.31
C THR A 35 6.71 -0.74 -13.18
N ALA A 36 6.65 -1.62 -12.18
CA ALA A 36 7.66 -1.73 -11.14
C ALA A 36 9.02 -2.14 -11.73
N HIS A 37 9.02 -3.12 -12.64
CA HIS A 37 10.22 -3.54 -13.35
C HIS A 37 10.82 -2.40 -14.18
N LEU A 38 10.01 -1.71 -14.99
CA LEU A 38 10.46 -0.56 -15.79
C LEU A 38 11.07 0.55 -14.92
N LEU A 39 10.43 0.85 -13.78
CA LEU A 39 10.94 1.85 -12.84
C LEU A 39 12.28 1.43 -12.24
N GLY A 40 12.42 0.14 -11.92
CA GLY A 40 13.64 -0.46 -11.42
C GLY A 40 14.82 -0.34 -12.39
N GLU A 41 14.59 -0.69 -13.64
CA GLU A 41 15.59 -0.59 -14.71
C GLU A 41 15.97 0.87 -15.03
N ASN A 42 14.99 1.78 -14.97
CA ASN A 42 15.23 3.20 -15.16
C ASN A 42 16.17 3.75 -14.07
N TRP A 43 15.90 3.43 -12.80
CA TRP A 43 16.77 3.85 -11.70
C TRP A 43 18.19 3.29 -11.81
N ASN A 44 18.34 2.02 -12.16
CA ASN A 44 19.65 1.39 -12.39
C ASN A 44 20.41 2.08 -13.53
N THR A 45 19.72 2.39 -14.64
CA THR A 45 20.29 3.11 -15.79
C THR A 45 20.74 4.51 -15.39
N MET A 46 19.93 5.21 -14.58
CA MET A 46 20.25 6.53 -14.05
C MET A 46 21.52 6.52 -13.19
N CYS A 47 21.64 5.57 -12.25
CA CYS A 47 22.83 5.41 -11.41
C CYS A 47 24.09 5.04 -12.20
N ARG A 48 23.94 4.31 -13.32
CA ARG A 48 25.04 3.99 -14.23
C ARG A 48 25.53 5.23 -14.96
N LYS A 49 24.61 6.04 -15.51
CA LYS A 49 24.92 7.21 -16.35
C LYS A 49 25.36 8.44 -15.55
N TRP A 50 24.86 8.61 -14.33
CA TRP A 50 25.17 9.76 -13.48
C TRP A 50 25.66 9.30 -12.10
N PRO A 51 26.98 9.29 -11.86
CA PRO A 51 27.56 8.78 -10.62
C PRO A 51 27.09 9.51 -9.35
N VAL A 52 26.65 10.77 -9.45
CA VAL A 52 26.14 11.57 -8.32
C VAL A 52 24.94 10.93 -7.59
N TYR A 53 24.19 10.05 -8.28
CA TYR A 53 23.03 9.36 -7.70
C TYR A 53 23.37 7.98 -7.13
N ARG A 54 24.64 7.55 -7.18
CA ARG A 54 25.10 6.34 -6.51
C ARG A 54 25.20 6.54 -4.99
N ASP A 55 25.46 7.77 -4.56
CA ASP A 55 25.41 8.18 -3.16
C ASP A 55 23.96 8.45 -2.69
N HIS A 56 23.81 8.95 -1.46
CA HIS A 56 22.50 9.19 -0.85
C HIS A 56 21.61 10.15 -1.68
N CYS A 57 20.49 9.63 -2.18
CA CYS A 57 19.47 10.40 -2.89
C CYS A 57 18.13 10.33 -2.15
N ARG A 58 17.74 11.43 -1.50
CA ARG A 58 16.51 11.48 -0.70
C ARG A 58 15.22 11.35 -1.52
N LYS A 59 15.23 11.78 -2.79
CA LYS A 59 14.03 11.85 -3.67
C LYS A 59 14.33 11.30 -5.07
N PRO A 60 14.56 10.00 -5.21
CA PRO A 60 14.97 9.39 -6.49
C PRO A 60 13.93 9.53 -7.60
N TYR A 61 12.64 9.44 -7.29
CA TYR A 61 11.58 9.50 -8.31
C TYR A 61 11.49 10.87 -9.02
N PRO A 62 11.38 12.02 -8.31
CA PRO A 62 11.46 13.34 -8.98
C PRO A 62 12.79 13.58 -9.73
N GLU A 63 13.90 13.01 -9.27
CA GLU A 63 15.20 13.14 -9.96
C GLU A 63 15.22 12.38 -11.29
N MET A 64 14.59 11.21 -11.38
CA MET A 64 14.40 10.51 -12.66
C MET A 64 13.62 11.38 -13.65
N ALA A 65 12.52 12.00 -13.19
CA ALA A 65 11.72 12.92 -14.01
C ALA A 65 12.52 14.16 -14.43
N TYR A 66 13.37 14.68 -13.54
CA TYR A 66 14.26 15.80 -13.84
C TYR A 66 15.23 15.48 -14.98
N ARG A 67 15.86 14.31 -14.94
CA ARG A 67 16.85 13.90 -15.95
C ARG A 67 16.22 13.52 -17.29
N SER A 68 14.96 13.10 -17.31
CA SER A 68 14.25 12.76 -18.54
C SER A 68 13.59 13.97 -19.23
N MET A 69 12.93 14.84 -18.47
CA MET A 69 12.03 15.88 -19.01
C MET A 69 12.27 17.28 -18.41
N GLY A 70 13.30 17.45 -17.58
CA GLY A 70 13.70 18.75 -17.03
C GLY A 70 12.94 19.19 -15.78
N ARG A 71 13.07 20.48 -15.42
CA ARG A 71 12.59 21.01 -14.13
C ARG A 71 11.07 20.91 -13.94
N GLY A 72 10.28 21.14 -15.00
CA GLY A 72 8.82 21.06 -14.92
C GLY A 72 8.32 19.69 -14.48
N ALA A 73 8.86 18.63 -15.09
CA ALA A 73 8.52 17.25 -14.74
C ALA A 73 8.93 16.89 -13.29
N ARG A 74 10.08 17.38 -12.81
CA ARG A 74 10.49 17.21 -11.41
C ARG A 74 9.44 17.74 -10.44
N TYR A 75 8.96 18.96 -10.66
CA TYR A 75 7.94 19.58 -9.81
C TYR A 75 6.61 18.83 -9.90
N PHE A 76 6.18 18.47 -11.10
CA PHE A 76 4.95 17.70 -11.31
C PHE A 76 4.99 16.35 -10.59
N THR A 77 6.05 15.55 -10.78
CA THR A 77 6.22 14.28 -10.09
C THR A 77 6.27 14.45 -8.58
N SER A 78 6.97 15.47 -8.06
CA SER A 78 6.98 15.74 -6.63
C SER A 78 5.60 16.10 -6.09
N LEU A 79 4.80 16.88 -6.83
CA LEU A 79 3.44 17.24 -6.43
C LEU A 79 2.55 16.00 -6.37
N VAL A 80 2.53 15.18 -7.42
CA VAL A 80 1.74 13.95 -7.49
C VAL A 80 2.10 12.99 -6.35
N LEU A 81 3.39 12.81 -6.07
CA LEU A 81 3.84 11.95 -4.96
C LEU A 81 3.42 12.49 -3.60
N ASN A 82 3.53 13.79 -3.36
CA ASN A 82 3.09 14.39 -2.09
C ASN A 82 1.57 14.25 -1.90
N LEU A 83 0.77 14.50 -2.95
CA LEU A 83 -0.68 14.31 -2.91
C LEU A 83 -1.06 12.85 -2.63
N MET A 84 -0.38 11.90 -3.28
CA MET A 84 -0.56 10.48 -3.03
C MET A 84 -0.24 10.12 -1.57
N LEU A 85 0.93 10.53 -1.06
CA LEU A 85 1.35 10.22 0.31
C LEU A 85 0.42 10.83 1.35
N TYR A 86 -0.08 12.04 1.11
CA TYR A 86 -1.10 12.67 1.96
C TYR A 86 -2.40 11.86 1.99
N GLY A 87 -2.90 11.44 0.82
CA GLY A 87 -4.11 10.61 0.75
C GLY A 87 -3.94 9.26 1.46
N VAL A 88 -2.79 8.60 1.26
CA VAL A 88 -2.46 7.35 1.95
C VAL A 88 -2.41 7.54 3.46
N ALA A 89 -1.80 8.62 3.95
CA ALA A 89 -1.74 8.94 5.38
C ALA A 89 -3.15 9.15 5.98
N MET A 90 -4.02 9.87 5.28
CA MET A 90 -5.41 10.10 5.72
C MET A 90 -6.22 8.80 5.82
N VAL A 91 -6.09 7.90 4.83
CA VAL A 91 -6.78 6.61 4.84
C VAL A 91 -6.29 5.74 5.98
N TYR A 92 -4.98 5.65 6.19
CA TYR A 92 -4.41 4.87 7.29
C TYR A 92 -4.81 5.43 8.66
N LEU A 93 -4.75 6.74 8.85
CA LEU A 93 -5.17 7.37 10.09
C LEU A 93 -6.65 7.10 10.40
N SER A 94 -7.52 7.19 9.38
CA SER A 94 -8.95 6.90 9.53
C SER A 94 -9.22 5.44 9.88
N LEU A 95 -8.52 4.51 9.22
CA LEU A 95 -8.65 3.07 9.49
C LEU A 95 -8.16 2.74 10.91
N SER A 96 -6.99 3.25 11.31
CA SER A 96 -6.45 3.07 12.65
C SER A 96 -7.36 3.64 13.73
N ALA A 97 -7.97 4.82 13.49
CA ALA A 97 -8.93 5.42 14.41
C ALA A 97 -10.17 4.54 14.62
N LYS A 98 -10.69 3.94 13.55
CA LYS A 98 -11.82 3.03 13.63
C LYS A 98 -11.48 1.77 14.44
N ILE A 99 -10.37 1.12 14.09
CA ILE A 99 -9.90 -0.09 14.79
C ILE A 99 -9.67 0.18 16.28
N MET A 100 -9.02 1.30 16.62
CA MET A 100 -8.76 1.67 18.01
C MET A 100 -10.06 1.97 18.77
N ASN A 101 -11.02 2.65 18.16
CA ASN A 101 -12.33 2.89 18.77
C ASN A 101 -13.09 1.58 19.03
N ASP A 102 -13.06 0.65 18.08
CA ASP A 102 -13.73 -0.64 18.20
C ASP A 102 -13.11 -1.49 19.32
N ILE A 103 -11.77 -1.49 19.44
CA ILE A 103 -11.05 -2.15 20.55
C ILE A 103 -11.41 -1.53 21.90
N VAL A 104 -11.40 -0.19 22.01
CA VAL A 104 -11.72 0.49 23.27
C VAL A 104 -13.17 0.23 23.68
N THR A 105 -14.09 0.24 22.72
CA THR A 105 -15.50 -0.08 22.97
C THR A 105 -15.65 -1.54 23.40
N GLY A 106 -14.97 -2.47 22.74
CA GLY A 106 -15.06 -3.90 23.08
C GLY A 106 -14.45 -4.28 24.43
N VAL A 107 -13.35 -3.63 24.84
CA VAL A 107 -12.62 -3.98 26.07
C VAL A 107 -13.08 -3.16 27.28
N PHE A 108 -13.28 -1.85 27.10
CA PHE A 108 -13.58 -0.93 28.18
C PHE A 108 -15.04 -0.47 28.21
N ASN A 109 -15.85 -0.83 27.19
CA ASN A 109 -17.24 -0.41 27.03
C ASN A 109 -17.40 1.13 27.00
N VAL A 110 -16.36 1.83 26.53
CA VAL A 110 -16.35 3.30 26.37
C VAL A 110 -16.33 3.62 24.88
N HIS A 111 -17.33 4.38 24.42
CA HIS A 111 -17.42 4.82 23.03
C HIS A 111 -16.93 6.26 22.87
N ILE A 112 -15.68 6.41 22.42
CA ILE A 112 -15.04 7.72 22.19
C ILE A 112 -15.50 8.33 20.86
N GLY A 113 -15.77 7.48 19.86
CA GLY A 113 -16.14 7.86 18.50
C GLY A 113 -14.92 8.15 17.62
N THR A 114 -15.02 7.77 16.35
CA THR A 114 -13.93 7.88 15.36
C THR A 114 -13.45 9.32 15.17
N CYS A 115 -14.35 10.31 15.21
CA CYS A 115 -14.00 11.72 15.01
C CYS A 115 -13.05 12.27 16.07
N LEU A 116 -13.18 11.84 17.33
CA LEU A 116 -12.27 12.21 18.41
C LEU A 116 -11.02 11.32 18.44
N MET A 117 -11.14 10.07 18.01
CA MET A 117 -10.00 9.15 17.94
C MET A 117 -8.96 9.58 16.89
N ILE A 118 -9.38 10.18 15.77
CA ILE A 118 -8.46 10.68 14.72
C ILE A 118 -7.43 11.70 15.26
N PRO A 119 -7.82 12.83 15.87
CA PRO A 119 -6.85 13.80 16.37
C PRO A 119 -6.01 13.24 17.53
N ILE A 120 -6.57 12.36 18.37
CA ILE A 120 -5.83 11.67 19.44
C ILE A 120 -4.69 10.83 18.84
N LEU A 121 -5.00 9.98 17.87
CA LEU A 121 -3.98 9.16 17.20
C LEU A 121 -3.00 10.01 16.40
N ALA A 122 -3.45 11.09 15.76
CA ALA A 122 -2.55 12.00 15.05
C ALA A 122 -1.50 12.60 15.99
N LEU A 123 -1.90 13.04 17.18
CA LEU A 123 -0.98 13.57 18.20
C LEU A 123 -0.01 12.51 18.74
N LEU A 124 -0.49 11.28 18.95
CA LEU A 124 0.34 10.17 19.42
C LEU A 124 1.37 9.72 18.37
N LEU A 125 0.98 9.70 17.10
CA LEU A 125 1.85 9.29 15.99
C LEU A 125 2.80 10.40 15.55
N PHE A 126 2.43 11.67 15.74
CA PHE A 126 3.24 12.83 15.35
C PHE A 126 4.72 12.73 15.76
N PRO A 127 5.09 12.48 17.03
CA PRO A 127 6.51 12.38 17.42
C PRO A 127 7.25 11.25 16.69
N VAL A 128 6.56 10.13 16.41
CA VAL A 128 7.14 8.99 15.67
C VAL A 128 7.37 9.36 14.20
N THR A 129 6.49 10.17 13.60
CA THR A 129 6.62 10.61 12.20
C THR A 129 7.74 11.63 11.95
N LEU A 130 8.28 12.26 13.00
CA LEU A 130 9.40 13.21 12.88
C LEU A 130 10.76 12.51 12.69
N LEU A 131 10.81 11.18 12.80
CA LEU A 131 12.02 10.38 12.60
C LEU A 131 12.42 10.34 11.10
N LYS A 132 13.72 10.32 10.84
CA LYS A 132 14.33 10.82 9.59
C LYS A 132 14.27 9.85 8.40
N SER A 133 14.16 8.53 8.63
CA SER A 133 14.05 7.52 7.55
C SER A 133 13.57 6.13 8.04
N PRO A 134 12.81 5.37 7.23
CA PRO A 134 12.52 3.94 7.48
C PRO A 134 13.78 3.05 7.55
N ALA A 135 14.90 3.49 6.96
CA ALA A 135 16.19 2.81 7.07
C ALA A 135 16.65 2.68 8.53
N ASP A 136 16.26 3.63 9.39
CA ASP A 136 16.61 3.65 10.81
C ASP A 136 15.63 2.85 11.69
N PHE A 137 14.57 2.26 11.10
CA PHE A 137 13.46 1.63 11.82
C PHE A 137 13.09 0.25 11.27
N GLN A 138 14.12 -0.56 10.95
CA GLN A 138 13.98 -1.90 10.37
C GLN A 138 13.07 -2.82 11.21
N TRP A 139 13.12 -2.71 12.55
CA TRP A 139 12.26 -3.50 13.44
C TRP A 139 10.77 -3.27 13.20
N ALA A 140 10.33 -2.03 12.95
CA ALA A 140 8.92 -1.76 12.68
C ALA A 140 8.46 -2.36 11.36
N VAL A 141 9.32 -2.38 10.34
CA VAL A 141 9.03 -3.06 9.07
C VAL A 141 8.85 -4.56 9.30
N VAL A 142 9.74 -5.19 10.06
CA VAL A 142 9.64 -6.62 10.40
C VAL A 142 8.36 -6.90 11.22
N THR A 143 8.05 -6.09 12.22
CA THR A 143 6.81 -6.21 13.01
C THR A 143 5.57 -6.03 12.14
N ALA A 144 5.57 -5.06 11.22
CA ALA A 144 4.47 -4.86 10.27
C ALA A 144 4.28 -6.07 9.35
N MET A 145 5.36 -6.69 8.90
CA MET A 145 5.29 -7.91 8.07
C MET A 145 4.70 -9.08 8.88
N VAL A 146 5.22 -9.36 10.08
CA VAL A 146 4.74 -10.44 10.95
C VAL A 146 3.26 -10.27 11.31
N THR A 147 2.87 -9.07 11.76
CA THR A 147 1.48 -8.76 12.10
C THR A 147 0.56 -8.91 10.90
N THR A 148 0.99 -8.49 9.71
CA THR A 148 0.18 -8.66 8.48
C THR A 148 0.01 -10.14 8.11
N THR A 149 1.07 -10.95 8.19
CA THR A 149 0.98 -12.40 7.96
C THR A 149 0.03 -13.06 8.96
N LEU A 150 0.13 -12.72 10.25
CA LEU A 150 -0.78 -13.22 11.28
C LEU A 150 -2.23 -12.80 11.00
N SER A 151 -2.48 -11.54 10.61
CA SER A 151 -3.81 -11.09 10.23
C SER A 151 -4.39 -11.89 9.06
N VAL A 152 -3.60 -12.18 8.03
CA VAL A 152 -4.05 -13.02 6.90
C VAL A 152 -4.43 -14.43 7.38
N ILE A 153 -3.62 -15.05 8.24
CA ILE A 153 -3.92 -16.37 8.82
C ILE A 153 -5.22 -16.33 9.63
N LEU A 154 -5.41 -15.31 10.47
CA LEU A 154 -6.62 -15.13 11.26
C LEU A 154 -7.87 -14.91 10.39
N ILE A 155 -7.75 -14.15 9.29
CA ILE A 155 -8.84 -13.96 8.32
C ILE A 155 -9.24 -15.30 7.72
N PHE A 156 -8.28 -16.12 7.26
CA PHE A 156 -8.59 -17.44 6.71
C PHE A 156 -9.21 -18.37 7.75
N TYR A 157 -8.67 -18.39 8.96
CA TYR A 157 -9.20 -19.18 10.06
C TYR A 157 -10.65 -18.79 10.40
N GLY A 158 -10.91 -17.50 10.62
CA GLY A 158 -12.25 -16.99 10.91
C GLY A 158 -13.23 -17.28 9.77
N THR A 159 -12.82 -17.09 8.52
CA THR A 159 -13.65 -17.41 7.34
C THR A 159 -14.00 -18.90 7.29
N ALA A 160 -13.06 -19.78 7.64
CA ALA A 160 -13.31 -21.23 7.66
C ALA A 160 -14.27 -21.65 8.78
N THR A 161 -14.16 -21.02 9.96
CA THR A 161 -15.05 -21.29 11.10
C THR A 161 -16.47 -20.74 10.87
N ASP A 162 -16.59 -19.57 10.24
CA ASP A 162 -17.88 -18.91 10.02
C ASP A 162 -18.65 -19.45 8.80
N LYS A 163 -18.04 -20.35 8.02
CA LYS A 163 -18.60 -20.86 6.76
C LYS A 163 -20.02 -21.40 6.92
N GLU A 164 -20.26 -22.28 7.89
CA GLU A 164 -21.56 -22.94 8.07
C GLU A 164 -22.69 -21.97 8.43
N SER A 165 -22.36 -20.86 9.10
CA SER A 165 -23.32 -19.82 9.49
C SER A 165 -23.56 -18.81 8.38
N CYS A 166 -22.51 -18.42 7.65
CA CYS A 166 -22.54 -17.35 6.66
C CYS A 166 -22.97 -17.81 5.26
N GLU A 167 -22.84 -19.10 4.92
CA GLU A 167 -23.16 -19.63 3.58
C GLU A 167 -24.62 -19.38 3.16
N LYS A 168 -25.55 -19.34 4.13
CA LYS A 168 -26.98 -19.13 3.88
C LYS A 168 -27.35 -17.69 3.51
N GLU A 169 -26.50 -16.73 3.88
CA GLU A 169 -26.72 -15.29 3.70
C GLU A 169 -25.91 -14.71 2.53
N VAL A 170 -25.22 -15.57 1.75
CA VAL A 170 -24.37 -15.12 0.64
C VAL A 170 -25.24 -14.52 -0.47
N SER A 171 -25.11 -13.21 -0.66
CA SER A 171 -25.73 -12.47 -1.75
C SER A 171 -24.66 -11.82 -2.63
N TYR A 172 -24.64 -12.20 -3.91
CA TYR A 172 -23.78 -11.57 -4.89
C TYR A 172 -24.55 -10.44 -5.59
N PRO A 173 -24.15 -9.17 -5.40
CA PRO A 173 -24.82 -8.07 -6.07
C PRO A 173 -24.62 -8.18 -7.58
N PRO A 174 -25.61 -7.78 -8.40
CA PRO A 174 -25.45 -7.75 -9.84
C PRO A 174 -24.35 -6.76 -10.23
N PHE A 175 -23.68 -7.05 -11.34
CA PHE A 175 -22.62 -6.18 -11.85
C PHE A 175 -23.15 -4.76 -12.12
N SER A 176 -22.41 -3.77 -11.61
CA SER A 176 -22.63 -2.36 -11.88
C SER A 176 -21.30 -1.70 -12.18
N SER A 177 -21.21 -1.01 -13.32
CA SER A 177 -20.01 -0.30 -13.75
C SER A 177 -19.53 0.71 -12.70
N THR A 178 -20.46 1.35 -11.99
CA THR A 178 -20.14 2.31 -10.92
C THR A 178 -19.46 1.62 -9.74
N SER A 179 -20.02 0.49 -9.29
CA SER A 179 -19.45 -0.29 -8.18
C SER A 179 -18.08 -0.88 -8.55
N PHE A 180 -17.91 -1.29 -9.81
CA PHE A 180 -16.63 -1.74 -10.33
C PHE A 180 -15.58 -0.61 -10.34
N LEU A 181 -15.93 0.59 -10.83
CA LEU A 181 -15.01 1.74 -10.83
C LEU A 181 -14.61 2.18 -9.43
N LEU A 182 -15.53 2.15 -8.47
CA LEU A 182 -15.22 2.41 -7.05
C LEU A 182 -14.27 1.35 -6.47
N SER A 183 -14.51 0.09 -6.81
CA SER A 183 -13.67 -1.03 -6.37
C SER A 183 -12.27 -0.99 -6.99
N LEU A 184 -12.14 -0.49 -8.22
CA LEU A 184 -10.87 -0.28 -8.90
C LEU A 184 -9.93 0.61 -8.09
N GLY A 185 -10.44 1.71 -7.51
CA GLY A 185 -9.63 2.58 -6.64
C GLY A 185 -9.09 1.84 -5.41
N THR A 186 -9.90 0.96 -4.82
CA THR A 186 -9.50 0.11 -3.69
C THR A 186 -8.45 -0.91 -4.11
N PHE A 187 -8.60 -1.53 -5.29
CA PHE A 187 -7.59 -2.43 -5.83
C PHE A 187 -6.26 -1.69 -6.09
N MET A 188 -6.30 -0.54 -6.74
CA MET A 188 -5.10 0.27 -7.00
C MET A 188 -4.41 0.72 -5.70
N PHE A 189 -5.18 1.06 -4.67
CA PHE A 189 -4.64 1.36 -3.34
C PHE A 189 -3.96 0.14 -2.70
N GLY A 190 -4.59 -1.04 -2.78
CA GLY A 190 -4.05 -2.29 -2.24
C GLY A 190 -2.76 -2.76 -2.91
N PHE A 191 -2.62 -2.57 -4.22
CA PHE A 191 -1.40 -2.89 -4.97
C PHE A 191 -0.42 -1.71 -5.06
N GLY A 192 -0.76 -0.56 -4.47
CA GLY A 192 0.04 0.66 -4.55
C GLY A 192 1.41 0.54 -3.88
N GLY A 193 2.41 1.20 -4.48
CA GLY A 193 3.77 1.24 -3.93
C GLY A 193 4.80 1.95 -4.81
N HIS A 194 4.48 2.18 -6.10
CA HIS A 194 5.42 2.75 -7.07
C HIS A 194 6.06 4.05 -6.63
N GLY A 195 5.34 4.91 -5.92
CA GLY A 195 5.88 6.19 -5.45
C GLY A 195 7.09 6.05 -4.50
N VAL A 196 7.20 4.93 -3.79
CA VAL A 196 8.29 4.66 -2.84
C VAL A 196 9.32 3.67 -3.38
N PHE A 197 9.03 2.96 -4.47
CA PHE A 197 9.92 1.95 -5.05
C PHE A 197 11.33 2.44 -5.36
N PRO A 198 11.54 3.63 -5.96
CA PRO A 198 12.90 4.10 -6.23
C PRO A 198 13.68 4.41 -4.97
N THR A 199 13.00 4.84 -3.89
CA THR A 199 13.63 5.06 -2.58
C THR A 199 14.02 3.72 -1.95
N ILE A 200 13.12 2.74 -1.95
CA ILE A 200 13.40 1.38 -1.47
C ILE A 200 14.58 0.79 -2.23
N GLN A 201 14.56 0.87 -3.57
CA GLN A 201 15.64 0.37 -4.41
C GLN A 201 16.97 1.08 -4.15
N HIS A 202 16.95 2.39 -3.93
CA HIS A 202 18.13 3.17 -3.60
C HIS A 202 18.71 2.77 -2.23
N ASP A 203 17.85 2.44 -1.26
CA ASP A 203 18.25 1.97 0.08
C ASP A 203 18.66 0.47 0.11
N MET A 204 18.46 -0.30 -0.96
CA MET A 204 18.90 -1.70 -1.03
C MET A 204 20.43 -1.80 -1.04
N LYS A 205 20.98 -2.77 -0.30
CA LYS A 205 22.41 -3.13 -0.37
C LYS A 205 22.85 -3.45 -1.80
N GLU A 206 21.98 -4.08 -2.58
CA GLU A 206 22.21 -4.41 -4.00
C GLU A 206 21.00 -4.01 -4.87
N PRO A 207 20.93 -2.75 -5.34
CA PRO A 207 19.79 -2.20 -6.10
C PRO A 207 19.45 -2.96 -7.39
N ARG A 208 20.44 -3.66 -7.96
CA ARG A 208 20.29 -4.51 -9.16
C ARG A 208 19.29 -5.66 -8.99
N TYR A 209 19.03 -6.10 -7.76
CA TYR A 209 18.09 -7.17 -7.47
C TYR A 209 16.66 -6.69 -7.21
N PHE A 210 16.39 -5.39 -7.36
CA PHE A 210 15.05 -4.85 -7.16
C PHE A 210 14.02 -5.51 -8.08
N THR A 211 14.30 -5.65 -9.39
CA THR A 211 13.40 -6.34 -10.34
C THR A 211 13.03 -7.75 -9.86
N ARG A 212 14.00 -8.54 -9.40
CA ARG A 212 13.73 -9.90 -8.88
C ARG A 212 12.85 -9.86 -7.64
N SER A 213 13.13 -8.91 -6.74
CA SER A 213 12.36 -8.70 -5.51
C SER A 213 10.92 -8.26 -5.81
N SER A 214 10.72 -7.37 -6.79
CA SER A 214 9.40 -6.93 -7.24
C SER A 214 8.62 -8.06 -7.88
N ILE A 215 9.23 -8.83 -8.80
CA ILE A 215 8.56 -9.99 -9.41
C ILE A 215 8.15 -10.97 -8.33
N LEU A 216 9.05 -11.37 -7.44
CA LEU A 216 8.71 -12.24 -6.30
C LEU A 216 7.58 -11.64 -5.47
N ALA A 217 7.58 -10.35 -5.17
CA ALA A 217 6.51 -9.73 -4.39
C ALA A 217 5.13 -9.76 -5.06
N PHE A 218 5.07 -9.76 -6.40
CA PHE A 218 3.81 -9.84 -7.16
C PHE A 218 3.44 -11.28 -7.59
N THR A 219 4.41 -12.18 -7.74
CA THR A 219 4.20 -13.54 -8.27
C THR A 219 4.34 -14.63 -7.22
N SER A 220 4.95 -14.35 -6.06
CA SER A 220 5.05 -15.32 -4.98
C SER A 220 3.65 -15.60 -4.46
N LYS A 221 3.01 -16.61 -5.07
CA LYS A 221 2.00 -17.42 -4.43
C LYS A 221 2.69 -18.07 -3.23
N TYR A 222 2.28 -17.65 -2.04
CA TYR A 222 2.55 -18.26 -0.73
C TYR A 222 3.93 -18.88 -0.54
#